data_AF-A0A3A1YDR9-F1
#
_entry.id   AF-A0A3A1YDR9-F1
#
_cell.length_a   1.000
_cell.length_b   1.000
_cell.length_c   1.000
_cell.angle_alpha   90.00
_cell.angle_beta   90.00
_cell.angle_gamma   90.00
#
_symmetry.space_group_name_H-M   'P 1'
#
loop_
_entity.id
_entity.type
_entity.pdbx_description
1 polymer ?
#
loop_
_entity_poly.entity_id
_entity_poly.type
_entity_poly.pdbx_seq_one_letter_code
_entity_poly.pdbx_strand_id
1 'polypeptide(L)'
;MPKEEPDILEIYYTDEKGNRIDKEDLQPNTVVYLVIKGQNLAGKTGDLELSNAKVDFEHQGVYLENDILKNYTLESDYNKIELKVIKPKND
;
A
#
# COMPACT_ATOMS: atom_id res chain seq x y z
N MET A 1 21.43 10.73 -21.09
CA MET A 1 21.12 11.21 -19.73
C MET A 1 21.16 10.00 -18.81
N PRO A 2 21.80 10.07 -17.63
CA PRO A 2 21.69 8.97 -16.67
C PRO A 2 20.22 8.79 -16.30
N LYS A 3 19.78 7.53 -16.21
CA LYS A 3 18.44 7.20 -15.74
C LYS A 3 18.42 7.52 -14.25
N GLU A 4 17.60 8.47 -13.83
CA GLU A 4 17.49 8.83 -12.43
C GLU A 4 17.01 7.62 -11.62
N GLU A 5 17.61 7.39 -10.46
CA GLU A 5 17.25 6.30 -9.56
C GLU A 5 15.88 6.58 -8.92
N PRO A 6 15.04 5.55 -8.73
CA PRO A 6 13.76 5.74 -8.06
C PRO A 6 14.00 6.09 -6.59
N ASP A 7 13.30 7.11 -6.11
CA ASP A 7 13.36 7.53 -4.72
C ASP A 7 11.95 7.63 -4.12
N ILE A 8 11.72 6.97 -2.98
CA ILE A 8 10.45 6.98 -2.28
C ILE A 8 10.55 7.99 -1.13
N LEU A 9 9.70 9.00 -1.17
CA LEU A 9 9.69 10.11 -0.21
C LEU A 9 8.69 9.89 0.91
N GLU A 10 7.50 9.35 0.60
CA GLU A 10 6.46 9.08 1.59
C GLU A 10 5.71 7.78 1.29
N ILE A 11 5.38 7.04 2.35
CA ILE A 11 4.41 5.95 2.33
C ILE A 11 3.46 6.15 3.53
N TYR A 12 2.16 6.21 3.29
CA TYR A 12 1.17 6.38 4.36
C TYR A 12 -0.23 5.89 3.94
N TYR A 13 -1.11 5.67 4.92
CA TYR A 13 -2.51 5.31 4.66
C TYR A 13 -3.43 6.53 4.68
N THR A 14 -4.50 6.49 3.89
CA THR A 14 -5.60 7.47 3.96
C THR A 14 -6.96 6.80 3.92
N ASP A 15 -7.98 7.52 4.38
CA ASP A 15 -9.38 7.24 4.02
C ASP A 15 -9.67 7.63 2.56
N GLU A 16 -10.91 7.43 2.13
CA GLU A 16 -11.40 7.82 0.79
C GLU A 16 -11.28 9.33 0.53
N LYS A 17 -11.49 10.14 1.58
CA LYS A 17 -11.43 11.61 1.53
C LYS A 17 -9.99 12.15 1.52
N GLY A 18 -9.00 11.29 1.69
CA GLY A 18 -7.57 11.65 1.71
C GLY A 18 -7.05 12.07 3.09
N ASN A 19 -7.82 11.88 4.16
CA ASN A 19 -7.34 12.09 5.52
C ASN A 19 -6.37 10.97 5.90
N ARG A 20 -5.22 11.32 6.49
CA ARG A 20 -4.24 10.32 6.94
C ARG A 20 -4.82 9.46 8.06
N ILE A 21 -4.50 8.17 8.02
CA ILE A 21 -4.83 7.19 9.05
C ILE A 21 -3.52 6.59 9.54
N ASP A 22 -3.32 6.55 10.85
CA ASP A 22 -2.18 5.87 11.45
C ASP A 22 -2.34 4.35 11.30
N LYS A 23 -1.22 3.66 11.07
CA LYS A 23 -1.21 2.22 10.79
C LYS A 23 -1.85 1.39 11.91
N GLU A 24 -1.72 1.87 13.15
CA GLU A 24 -2.23 1.27 14.38
C GLU A 24 -3.75 1.41 14.55
N ASP A 25 -4.37 2.34 13.82
CA ASP A 25 -5.79 2.69 13.87
C ASP A 25 -6.61 2.01 12.76
N LEU A 26 -5.97 1.27 11.86
CA LEU A 26 -6.64 0.49 10.82
C LEU A 26 -7.64 -0.50 11.43
N GLN A 27 -8.87 -0.47 10.90
CA GLN A 27 -9.97 -1.29 11.40
C GLN A 27 -10.41 -2.32 10.35
N PRO A 28 -10.64 -3.60 10.72
CA PRO A 28 -11.25 -4.59 9.83
C PRO A 28 -12.57 -4.13 9.21
N ASN A 29 -12.87 -4.63 8.01
CA ASN A 29 -14.06 -4.30 7.22
C ASN A 29 -14.11 -2.83 6.77
N THR A 30 -12.95 -2.19 6.62
CA THR A 30 -12.85 -0.85 6.05
C THR A 30 -12.04 -0.88 4.76
N VAL A 31 -12.23 0.13 3.92
CA VAL A 31 -11.40 0.38 2.74
C VAL A 31 -10.50 1.57 3.05
N VAL A 32 -9.21 1.40 2.80
CA VAL A 32 -8.18 2.42 2.96
C VAL A 32 -7.33 2.48 1.70
N TYR A 33 -6.52 3.53 1.61
CA TYR A 33 -5.63 3.71 0.48
C TYR A 33 -4.19 3.82 0.96
N LEU A 34 -3.31 2.96 0.45
CA LEU A 34 -1.87 3.14 0.58
C LEU A 34 -1.41 4.18 -0.45
N VAL A 35 -0.90 5.30 0.02
CA VAL A 35 -0.32 6.33 -0.81
C VAL A 35 1.19 6.18 -0.81
N ILE A 36 1.78 6.10 -2.00
CA ILE A 36 3.23 6.07 -2.22
C ILE A 36 3.58 7.29 -3.06
N LYS A 37 4.48 8.14 -2.56
CA LYS A 37 5.00 9.31 -3.26
C LYS A 37 6.50 9.23 -3.41
N GLY A 38 7.00 9.69 -4.55
CA GLY A 38 8.43 9.72 -4.81
C GLY A 38 8.78 10.42 -6.10
N GLN A 39 9.93 10.04 -6.66
CA GLN A 39 10.44 10.51 -7.94
C GLN A 39 10.92 9.33 -8.76
N ASN A 40 10.71 9.39 -10.08
CA ASN A 40 11.12 8.35 -11.03
C ASN A 40 10.56 6.95 -10.71
N LEU A 41 9.36 6.90 -10.14
CA LEU A 41 8.69 5.67 -9.73
C LEU A 41 7.91 5.02 -10.87
N ALA A 42 7.47 5.79 -11.86
CA ALA A 42 6.68 5.28 -12.98
C ALA A 42 7.35 4.10 -13.70
N GLY A 43 6.61 3.00 -13.85
CA GLY A 43 7.07 1.77 -14.48
C GLY A 43 8.05 0.93 -13.64
N LYS A 44 8.27 1.27 -12.36
CA LYS A 44 9.03 0.43 -11.43
C LYS A 44 8.12 -0.64 -10.85
N THR A 45 8.64 -1.86 -10.77
CA THR A 45 7.92 -3.01 -10.22
C THR A 45 8.66 -3.54 -9.00
N GLY A 46 7.92 -3.90 -7.96
CA GLY A 46 8.48 -4.51 -6.76
C GLY A 46 7.40 -5.10 -5.86
N ASP A 47 7.84 -5.73 -4.79
CA ASP A 47 6.96 -6.23 -3.74
C ASP A 47 6.77 -5.15 -2.68
N LEU A 48 5.54 -4.96 -2.22
CA LEU A 48 5.19 -4.02 -1.16
C LEU A 48 4.81 -4.79 0.11
N GLU A 49 5.59 -4.61 1.17
CA GLU A 49 5.34 -5.19 2.49
C GLU A 49 4.45 -4.25 3.31
N LEU A 50 3.25 -4.73 3.65
CA LEU A 50 2.22 -3.96 4.35
C LEU A 50 2.02 -4.44 5.79
N SER A 51 2.89 -5.32 6.27
CA SER A 51 2.74 -6.12 7.48
C SER A 51 2.20 -5.35 8.68
N ASN A 52 1.08 -5.79 9.23
CA ASN A 52 0.47 -5.17 10.40
C ASN A 52 0.15 -6.25 11.45
N ALA A 53 0.41 -5.94 12.72
CA ALA A 53 0.19 -6.90 13.80
C ALA A 53 -1.31 -7.11 14.13
N LYS A 54 -2.21 -6.23 13.69
CA LYS A 54 -3.62 -6.21 14.10
C LYS A 54 -4.62 -6.56 13.00
N VAL A 55 -4.21 -6.45 11.74
CA VAL A 55 -5.09 -6.58 10.58
C VAL A 55 -4.31 -7.20 9.43
N ASP A 56 -5.04 -7.89 8.54
CA ASP A 56 -4.49 -8.30 7.24
C ASP A 56 -5.16 -7.49 6.13
N PHE A 57 -4.68 -7.65 4.89
CA PHE A 57 -5.18 -6.90 3.73
C PHE A 57 -5.67 -7.79 2.58
N GLU A 58 -6.65 -7.26 1.84
CA GLU A 58 -7.03 -7.72 0.51
C GLU A 58 -6.79 -6.61 -0.51
N HIS A 59 -6.29 -6.97 -1.69
CA HIS A 59 -6.20 -6.10 -2.84
C HIS A 59 -7.04 -6.69 -3.98
N GLN A 60 -7.97 -5.91 -4.53
CA GLN A 60 -8.88 -6.36 -5.61
C GLN A 60 -9.61 -7.68 -5.28
N GLY A 61 -9.95 -7.89 -4.01
CA GLY A 61 -10.61 -9.12 -3.53
C GLY A 61 -9.70 -10.32 -3.32
N VAL A 62 -8.39 -10.18 -3.55
CA VAL A 62 -7.38 -11.23 -3.30
C VAL A 62 -6.67 -10.95 -1.97
N TYR A 63 -6.61 -11.98 -1.13
CA TYR A 63 -5.88 -11.93 0.15
C TYR A 63 -4.37 -11.77 -0.08
N LEU A 64 -3.75 -10.84 0.65
CA LEU A 64 -2.31 -10.64 0.64
C LEU A 64 -1.66 -11.52 1.71
N GLU A 65 -1.10 -12.66 1.29
CA GLU A 65 -0.38 -13.55 2.19
C GLU A 65 0.83 -12.85 2.83
N ASN A 66 0.93 -12.90 4.16
CA ASN A 66 1.92 -12.16 4.96
C ASN A 66 1.88 -10.64 4.74
N ASP A 67 0.74 -10.11 4.28
CA ASP A 67 0.56 -8.71 3.90
C ASP A 67 1.52 -8.23 2.80
N ILE A 68 1.91 -9.12 1.88
CA ILE A 68 2.79 -8.77 0.76
C ILE A 68 1.98 -8.62 -0.53
N LEU A 69 1.98 -7.42 -1.10
CA LEU A 69 1.49 -7.18 -2.46
C LEU A 69 2.65 -7.38 -3.46
N LYS A 70 2.65 -8.53 -4.13
CA LYS A 70 3.75 -8.95 -5.01
C LYS A 70 3.67 -8.33 -6.40
N ASN A 71 4.83 -8.04 -6.99
CA ASN A 71 4.98 -7.56 -8.36
C ASN A 71 4.08 -6.37 -8.72
N TYR A 72 3.91 -5.42 -7.81
CA TYR A 72 3.13 -4.21 -8.06
C TYR A 72 3.94 -3.23 -8.90
N THR A 73 3.35 -2.73 -9.98
CA THR A 73 3.94 -1.68 -10.82
C THR A 73 3.41 -0.33 -10.40
N LEU A 74 4.32 0.59 -10.06
CA LEU A 74 3.99 1.98 -9.77
C LEU A 74 3.73 2.70 -11.10
N GLU A 75 2.55 3.29 -11.25
CA GLU A 75 2.08 3.91 -12.49
C GLU A 75 2.58 5.35 -12.65
N SER A 76 2.88 6.03 -11.53
CA SER A 76 3.42 7.39 -11.54
C SER A 76 4.29 7.67 -10.31
N ASP A 77 4.69 8.92 -10.11
CA ASP A 77 5.36 9.39 -8.88
C ASP A 77 4.40 9.56 -7.70
N TYR A 78 3.09 9.51 -7.95
CA TYR A 78 2.03 9.48 -6.96
C TYR A 78 1.12 8.27 -7.21
N ASN A 79 1.17 7.28 -6.32
CA ASN A 79 0.32 6.09 -6.42
C ASN A 79 -0.63 6.05 -5.24
N LYS A 80 -1.87 5.62 -5.51
CA LYS A 80 -2.91 5.42 -4.50
C LYS A 80 -3.50 4.04 -4.71
N ILE A 81 -3.17 3.11 -3.83
CA ILE A 81 -3.53 1.69 -3.92
C ILE A 81 -4.68 1.43 -2.97
N GLU A 82 -5.83 0.99 -3.49
CA GLU A 82 -6.96 0.58 -2.67
C GLU A 82 -6.68 -0.76 -1.99
N LEU A 83 -6.92 -0.80 -0.68
CA LEU A 83 -6.78 -1.97 0.17
C LEU A 83 -8.03 -2.12 1.02
N LYS A 84 -8.54 -3.34 1.09
CA LYS A 84 -9.58 -3.69 2.06
C LYS A 84 -8.90 -4.28 3.28
N VAL A 85 -9.11 -3.64 4.42
CA VAL A 85 -8.63 -4.11 5.71
C VAL A 85 -9.55 -5.22 6.18
N ILE A 86 -8.98 -6.36 6.54
CA ILE A 86 -9.72 -7.52 7.02
C ILE A 86 -9.22 -7.93 8.41
N LYS A 87 -9.97 -8.81 9.07
CA LYS A 87 -9.49 -9.43 10.31
C LYS A 87 -8.25 -10.28 9.98
N PRO A 88 -7.28 -10.37 10.90
CA PRO A 88 -6.16 -11.30 10.74
C PRO A 88 -6.68 -12.71 10.43
N LYS A 89 -6.10 -13.37 9.43
CA LYS A 89 -6.43 -14.76 9.09
C LYS A 89 -5.55 -15.78 9.80
N ASN A 90 -4.47 -15.33 10.44
CA ASN A 90 -3.66 -16.16 11.32
C ASN A 90 -4.27 -16.16 12.73
N ASP A 91 -5.09 -17.17 13.02
CA ASP A 91 -5.50 -17.59 14.37
C ASP A 91 -5.31 -19.11 14.46
#